data_AF-A0A3R7D8P5-F1
#
_entry.id   AF-A0A3R7D8P5-F1
#
_cell.length_a   1.000
_cell.length_b   1.000
_cell.length_c   1.000
_cell.angle_alpha   90.00
_cell.angle_beta   90.00
_cell.angle_gamma   90.00
#
_symmetry.space_group_name_H-M   'P 1'
#
loop_
_entity.id
_entity.type
_entity.pdbx_description
1 polymer ?
#
loop_
_entity_poly.entity_id
_entity_poly.type
_entity_poly.pdbx_seq_one_letter_code
_entity_poly.pdbx_strand_id
1 'polypeptide(L)'
;MKPNGQMAHEELIPVPETPGSKLLIEADSYSMGTLTPRYEWFSPFSDEVAALMHEIGFKNITVKYFETNVHLPFKDAIKQLKEWNINPAFIKKRIEDLKKHGLEFPMEHIIFCKK
;
A
#
# COMPACT_ATOMS: atom_id res chain seq x y z
N MET A 1 -2.20 9.75 22.49
CA MET A 1 -3.00 10.99 22.32
C MET A 1 -3.63 11.42 23.64
N LYS A 2 -3.78 12.74 23.84
CA LYS A 2 -4.57 13.32 24.95
C LYS A 2 -6.05 12.92 24.80
N PRO A 3 -6.84 12.87 25.89
CA PRO A 3 -8.28 12.66 25.79
C PRO A 3 -8.93 13.65 24.83
N ASN A 4 -9.86 13.18 23.99
CA ASN A 4 -10.50 13.93 22.91
C ASN A 4 -9.59 14.35 21.75
N GLY A 5 -8.33 13.89 21.71
CA GLY A 5 -7.45 14.12 20.59
C GLY A 5 -8.00 13.48 19.30
N GLN A 6 -7.79 14.15 18.17
CA GLN A 6 -8.12 13.64 16.85
C GLN A 6 -6.87 13.10 16.16
N MET A 7 -7.02 12.03 15.38
CA MET A 7 -5.98 11.45 14.55
C MET A 7 -6.50 11.35 13.12
N ALA A 8 -5.59 11.56 12.17
CA ALA A 8 -5.73 11.14 10.79
C ALA A 8 -4.55 10.22 10.48
N HIS A 9 -4.82 9.09 9.84
CA HIS A 9 -3.78 8.16 9.38
C HIS A 9 -4.05 7.78 7.94
N GLU A 10 -3.03 7.87 7.10
CA GLU A 10 -3.08 7.59 5.68
C GLU A 10 -2.35 6.28 5.40
N GLU A 11 -2.96 5.41 4.59
CA GLU A 11 -2.39 4.12 4.23
C GLU A 11 -2.77 3.78 2.78
N LEU A 12 -1.89 3.07 2.07
CA LEU A 12 -2.18 2.48 0.76
C LEU A 12 -3.10 1.27 0.94
N ILE A 13 -4.15 1.17 0.10
CA ILE A 13 -5.09 0.06 0.18
C ILE A 13 -4.57 -1.17 -0.60
N PRO A 14 -4.86 -2.40 -0.15
CA PRO A 14 -4.39 -3.62 -0.79
C PRO A 14 -5.25 -4.04 -2.00
N VAL A 15 -6.00 -3.11 -2.61
CA VAL A 15 -6.98 -3.37 -3.66
C VAL A 15 -6.43 -2.92 -5.01
N PRO A 16 -6.16 -3.85 -5.95
CA PRO A 16 -5.68 -3.48 -7.26
C PRO A 16 -6.84 -3.01 -8.15
N GLU A 17 -6.79 -1.76 -8.59
CA GLU A 17 -7.71 -1.20 -9.58
C GLU A 17 -7.18 -1.30 -11.01
N THR A 18 -5.86 -1.46 -11.16
CA THR A 18 -5.19 -1.54 -12.46
C THR A 18 -4.18 -2.68 -12.50
N PRO A 19 -3.77 -3.13 -13.69
CA PRO A 19 -2.66 -4.07 -13.82
C PRO A 19 -1.36 -3.56 -13.19
N GLY A 20 -1.11 -2.25 -13.23
CA GLY A 20 0.08 -1.62 -12.62
C GLY A 20 0.05 -1.68 -11.10
N SER A 21 -1.10 -1.39 -10.48
CA SER A 21 -1.24 -1.48 -9.01
C SER A 21 -1.25 -2.92 -8.51
N LYS A 22 -1.78 -3.85 -9.30
CA LYS A 22 -1.62 -5.29 -9.04
C LYS A 22 -0.15 -5.71 -8.98
N LEU A 23 0.68 -5.22 -9.90
CA LEU A 23 2.12 -5.53 -9.91
C LEU A 23 2.83 -4.95 -8.70
N LEU A 24 2.45 -3.75 -8.26
CA LEU A 24 3.04 -3.13 -7.06
C LEU A 24 2.69 -3.90 -5.79
N ILE A 25 1.42 -4.29 -5.62
CA ILE A 25 0.96 -5.10 -4.49
C ILE A 25 1.65 -6.48 -4.50
N GLU A 26 1.78 -7.12 -5.67
CA GLU A 26 2.50 -8.40 -5.77
C GLU A 26 3.99 -8.24 -5.39
N ALA A 27 4.63 -7.12 -5.75
CA ALA A 27 6.05 -6.88 -5.49
C ALA A 27 6.40 -6.87 -3.99
N ASP A 28 5.48 -6.44 -3.12
CA ASP A 28 5.67 -6.44 -1.66
C ASP A 28 6.01 -7.83 -1.11
N SER A 29 5.33 -8.87 -1.62
CA SER A 29 5.60 -10.28 -1.27
C SER A 29 6.99 -10.78 -1.72
N TYR A 30 7.72 -10.00 -2.52
CA TYR A 30 9.07 -10.30 -2.98
C TYR A 30 10.11 -9.30 -2.44
N SER A 31 9.73 -8.43 -1.49
CA SER A 31 10.65 -7.53 -0.83
C SER A 31 11.72 -8.30 -0.07
N MET A 32 13.00 -8.00 -0.34
CA MET A 32 14.12 -8.63 0.38
C MET A 32 14.39 -7.92 1.71
N GLY A 33 13.83 -6.73 1.92
CA GLY A 33 13.91 -6.00 3.19
C GLY A 33 13.03 -6.59 4.30
N THR A 34 12.09 -7.46 3.96
CA THR A 34 11.07 -8.01 4.87
C THR A 34 11.32 -9.48 5.25
N LEU A 35 12.52 -10.01 4.96
CA LEU A 35 12.91 -11.40 5.19
C LEU A 35 12.92 -11.86 6.67
N THR A 36 12.62 -10.97 7.62
CA THR A 36 12.26 -11.28 9.02
C THR A 36 11.44 -10.14 9.64
N PRO A 37 10.32 -10.40 10.35
CA PRO A 37 9.07 -10.99 9.87
C PRO A 37 8.15 -9.95 9.17
N ARG A 38 7.48 -10.39 8.08
CA ARG A 38 6.21 -9.88 7.49
C ARG A 38 5.83 -8.41 7.76
N TYR A 39 6.69 -7.47 7.38
CA TYR A 39 6.22 -6.09 7.18
C TYR A 39 5.57 -6.02 5.81
N GLU A 40 4.25 -6.05 5.78
CA GLU A 40 3.46 -5.78 4.57
C GLU A 40 3.45 -4.25 4.37
N TRP A 41 3.66 -3.80 3.14
CA TRP A 41 3.62 -2.37 2.80
C TRP A 41 2.20 -1.82 2.77
N PHE A 42 1.22 -2.72 2.63
CA PHE A 42 -0.19 -2.39 2.51
C PHE A 42 -0.91 -2.76 3.80
N SER A 43 -1.79 -1.88 4.25
CA SER A 43 -2.62 -2.13 5.42
C SER A 43 -3.77 -3.10 5.08
N PRO A 44 -4.44 -3.68 6.10
CA PRO A 44 -5.70 -4.39 5.91
C PRO A 44 -6.77 -3.51 5.24
N PHE A 45 -7.92 -4.10 4.90
CA PHE A 45 -9.03 -3.31 4.37
C PHE A 45 -9.48 -2.25 5.39
N SER A 46 -9.97 -1.11 4.89
CA SER A 46 -10.29 0.04 5.74
C SER A 46 -11.36 -0.25 6.80
N ASP A 47 -12.27 -1.20 6.53
CA ASP A 47 -13.28 -1.68 7.46
C ASP A 47 -12.67 -2.53 8.57
N GLU A 48 -11.68 -3.37 8.27
CA GLU A 48 -10.90 -4.10 9.25
C GLU A 48 -10.10 -3.14 10.15
N VAL A 49 -9.43 -2.14 9.56
CA VAL A 49 -8.70 -1.12 10.33
C VAL A 49 -9.66 -0.32 11.21
N ALA A 50 -10.81 0.11 10.68
CA ALA A 50 -11.82 0.83 11.45
C ALA A 50 -12.39 -0.02 12.60
N ALA A 51 -12.61 -1.32 12.37
CA ALA A 51 -13.07 -2.26 13.40
C ALA A 51 -12.04 -2.41 14.53
N LEU A 52 -10.76 -2.61 14.18
CA LEU A 52 -9.65 -2.71 15.14
C LEU A 52 -9.51 -1.42 15.96
N MET A 53 -9.62 -0.26 15.31
CA MET A 53 -9.55 1.04 15.99
C MET A 53 -10.72 1.23 16.97
N HIS A 54 -11.92 0.81 16.58
CA HIS A 54 -13.08 0.84 17.47
C HIS A 54 -12.89 -0.08 18.68
N GLU A 55 -12.36 -1.30 18.47
CA GLU A 55 -12.10 -2.28 19.53
C GLU A 55 -11.17 -1.73 20.62
N ILE A 56 -10.13 -0.99 20.23
CA ILE A 56 -9.17 -0.39 21.17
C ILE A 56 -9.63 0.98 21.73
N GLY A 57 -10.88 1.37 21.48
CA GLY A 57 -11.54 2.49 22.15
C GLY A 57 -11.56 3.81 21.38
N PHE A 58 -11.12 3.86 20.13
CA PHE A 58 -11.33 5.04 19.29
C PHE A 58 -12.80 5.18 18.87
N LYS A 59 -13.24 6.42 18.71
CA LYS A 59 -14.62 6.77 18.37
C LYS A 59 -14.66 7.74 17.19
N ASN A 60 -15.86 7.96 16.65
CA ASN A 60 -16.12 8.86 15.52
C ASN A 60 -15.22 8.54 14.32
N ILE A 61 -15.13 7.26 13.98
CA ILE A 61 -14.26 6.77 12.91
C ILE A 61 -14.88 7.14 11.56
N THR A 62 -14.09 7.71 10.66
CA THR A 62 -14.50 8.04 9.29
C THR A 62 -13.38 7.69 8.35
N VAL A 63 -13.70 7.02 7.24
CA VAL A 63 -12.74 6.66 6.19
C VAL A 63 -13.03 7.51 4.96
N LYS A 64 -11.98 8.04 4.33
CA LYS A 64 -12.03 8.70 3.02
C LYS A 64 -11.02 8.06 2.09
N TYR A 65 -11.35 7.96 0.80
CA TYR A 65 -10.48 7.35 -0.21
C TYR A 65 -9.97 8.40 -1.18
N PHE A 66 -8.73 8.22 -1.64
CA PHE A 66 -8.05 9.14 -2.55
C PHE A 66 -7.31 8.36 -3.64
N GLU A 67 -7.43 8.82 -4.87
CA GLU A 67 -6.63 8.33 -5.99
C GLU A 67 -5.23 8.95 -5.93
N THR A 68 -4.20 8.10 -5.93
CA THR A 68 -2.80 8.56 -5.90
C THR A 68 -2.36 9.14 -7.23
N ASN A 69 -2.89 8.63 -8.35
CA ASN A 69 -2.51 9.01 -9.71
C ASN A 69 -0.99 8.88 -10.00
N VAL A 70 -0.27 8.09 -9.19
CA VAL A 70 1.17 7.87 -9.35
C VAL A 70 1.41 6.68 -10.26
N HIS A 71 1.83 6.98 -11.49
CA HIS A 71 2.24 5.98 -12.47
C HIS A 71 3.75 6.05 -12.71
N LEU A 72 4.42 4.90 -12.59
CA LEU A 72 5.83 4.73 -12.90
C LEU A 72 5.97 3.94 -14.21
N PRO A 73 6.36 4.59 -15.32
CA PRO A 73 6.66 3.89 -16.58
C PRO A 73 7.78 2.87 -16.40
N PHE A 74 7.89 1.91 -17.33
CA PHE A 74 8.80 0.76 -17.22
C PHE A 74 10.20 1.07 -16.67
N LYS A 75 10.90 2.08 -17.19
CA LYS A 75 12.27 2.40 -16.73
C LYS A 75 12.30 2.85 -15.26
N ASP A 76 11.34 3.68 -14.86
CA ASP A 76 11.22 4.19 -13.51
C ASP A 76 10.73 3.11 -12.56
N ALA A 77 9.79 2.26 -13.00
CA ALA A 77 9.37 1.07 -12.26
C ALA A 77 10.55 0.13 -11.96
N ILE A 78 11.40 -0.17 -12.95
CA ILE A 78 12.57 -1.02 -12.73
C ILE A 78 13.58 -0.37 -11.78
N LYS A 79 13.79 0.94 -11.89
CA LYS A 79 14.66 1.69 -10.97
C LYS A 79 14.12 1.61 -9.54
N GLN A 80 12.83 1.88 -9.37
CA GLN A 80 12.17 1.91 -8.07
C GLN A 80 12.16 0.52 -7.40
N LEU A 81 11.85 -0.55 -8.14
CA LEU A 81 11.88 -1.92 -7.60
C LEU A 81 13.28 -2.32 -7.11
N LYS A 82 14.34 -1.84 -7.76
CA LYS A 82 15.72 -2.06 -7.30
C LYS A 82 16.03 -1.24 -6.05
N GLU A 83 15.61 0.01 -6.00
CA GLU A 83 15.78 0.89 -4.84
C GLU A 83 15.06 0.34 -3.61
N TRP A 84 13.86 -0.20 -3.78
CA TRP A 84 13.12 -0.90 -2.72
C TRP A 84 13.62 -2.33 -2.43
N ASN A 85 14.71 -2.75 -3.08
CA ASN A 85 15.34 -4.05 -2.86
C ASN A 85 14.36 -5.23 -3.07
N ILE A 86 13.50 -5.14 -4.10
CA ILE A 86 12.64 -6.25 -4.51
C ILE A 86 13.49 -7.35 -5.16
N ASN A 87 13.18 -8.61 -4.84
CA ASN A 87 13.88 -9.78 -5.37
C ASN A 87 13.97 -9.71 -6.91
N PRO A 88 15.17 -9.76 -7.52
CA PRO A 88 15.33 -9.70 -8.98
C PRO A 88 14.57 -10.79 -9.74
N ALA A 89 14.24 -11.92 -9.10
CA ALA A 89 13.42 -12.97 -9.69
C ALA A 89 11.99 -12.49 -10.01
N PHE A 90 11.42 -11.59 -9.20
CA PHE A 90 10.13 -10.95 -9.48
C PHE A 90 10.20 -10.14 -10.78
N ILE A 91 11.21 -9.27 -10.90
CA ILE A 91 11.43 -8.45 -12.10
C ILE A 91 11.56 -9.33 -13.34
N LYS A 92 12.34 -10.41 -13.25
CA LYS A 92 12.51 -11.35 -14.38
C LYS A 92 11.20 -12.05 -14.75
N LYS A 93 10.41 -12.48 -13.75
CA LYS A 93 9.12 -13.16 -13.94
C LYS A 93 8.07 -12.23 -14.56
N ARG A 94 8.07 -10.95 -14.19
CA ARG A 94 7.06 -9.94 -14.57
C ARG A 94 7.52 -8.97 -15.66
N ILE A 95 8.63 -9.24 -16.34
CA ILE A 95 9.28 -8.25 -17.22
C ILE A 95 8.36 -7.73 -18.35
N GLU A 96 7.55 -8.61 -18.96
CA GLU A 96 6.64 -8.20 -20.04
C GLU A 96 5.43 -7.41 -19.51
N ASP A 97 4.91 -7.78 -18.34
CA ASP A 97 3.85 -7.03 -17.66
C ASP A 97 4.36 -5.62 -17.27
N LEU A 98 5.57 -5.53 -16.71
CA LEU A 98 6.23 -4.27 -16.34
C LEU A 98 6.51 -3.38 -17.56
N LYS A 99 6.90 -3.95 -18.70
CA LYS A 99 7.08 -3.18 -19.95
C LYS A 99 5.77 -2.58 -20.44
N LYS A 100 4.67 -3.34 -20.32
CA LYS A 100 3.36 -2.94 -20.82
C LYS A 100 2.64 -1.97 -19.89
N HIS A 101 2.78 -2.16 -18.58
CA HIS A 101 1.96 -1.50 -17.57
C HIS A 101 2.73 -0.65 -16.58
N GLY A 102 4.07 -0.73 -16.53
CA GLY A 102 4.84 -0.08 -15.48
C GLY A 102 4.44 -0.54 -14.08
N LEU A 103 4.48 0.38 -13.12
CA LEU A 103 3.86 0.24 -11.80
C LEU A 103 2.90 1.41 -11.59
N GLU A 104 1.91 1.20 -10.74
CA GLU A 104 0.99 2.25 -10.34
C GLU A 104 0.72 2.09 -8.86
N PHE A 105 0.61 3.20 -8.13
CA PHE A 105 0.21 3.13 -6.73
C PHE A 105 -1.30 2.86 -6.66
N PRO A 106 -1.77 1.97 -5.78
CA PRO A 106 -3.20 1.84 -5.52
C PRO A 106 -3.73 3.13 -4.88
N MET A 107 -5.04 3.21 -4.71
CA MET A 107 -5.65 4.24 -3.86
C MET A 107 -5.07 4.24 -2.45
N GLU A 108 -5.22 5.37 -1.79
CA GLU A 108 -4.99 5.54 -0.37
C GLU A 108 -6.33 5.69 0.36
N HIS A 109 -6.38 5.27 1.61
CA HIS A 109 -7.41 5.71 2.53
C HIS A 109 -6.82 6.62 3.61
N ILE A 110 -7.64 7.55 4.08
CA ILE A 110 -7.37 8.33 5.29
C ILE A 110 -8.45 8.00 6.31
N ILE A 111 -8.01 7.46 7.45
CA ILE A 111 -8.87 7.14 8.58
C ILE A 111 -8.76 8.25 9.62
N PHE A 112 -9.89 8.87 9.91
CA PHE A 112 -10.05 9.87 10.95
C PHE A 112 -10.68 9.23 12.18
N CYS A 113 -10.19 9.53 13.37
CA CYS A 113 -10.81 9.07 14.61
C CYS A 113 -10.54 10.01 15.79
N LYS A 114 -11.21 9.73 16.91
CA LYS A 114 -11.06 10.45 18.17
C LYS A 114 -10.74 9.48 19.32
N LYS A 115 -9.76 9.83 20.15
CA LYS A 115 -9.44 9.10 21.39
C LYS A 115 -10.34 9.51 22.54
#